data_AF-A0A368LFR0-F1
#
_entry.id   AF-A0A368LFR0-F1
#
_cell.length_a   1.000
_cell.length_b   1.000
_cell.length_c   1.000
_cell.angle_alpha   90.00
_cell.angle_beta   90.00
_cell.angle_gamma   90.00
#
_symmetry.space_group_name_H-M   'P 1'
#
loop_
_entity.id
_entity.type
_entity.pdbx_description
1 polymer ?
#
loop_
_entity_poly.entity_id
_entity_poly.type
_entity_poly.pdbx_seq_one_letter_code
_entity_poly.pdbx_strand_id
1 'polypeptide(L)' 'MIETAKSNDCEPYEYLEYVLPEIPKLKCGGDHGHLLPWNMPKTE' A
#
# COMPACT_ATOMS: atom_id res chain seq x y z
N MET A 1 2.70 8.29 4.89
CA MET A 1 2.18 6.90 4.82
C MET A 1 0.95 6.72 5.69
N ILE A 2 1.03 6.78 7.01
CA ILE A 2 -0.16 6.63 7.89
C ILE A 2 -1.18 7.77 7.69
N GLU A 3 -0.75 9.02 7.75
CA GLU A 3 -1.66 10.16 7.48
C GLU A 3 -2.16 10.18 6.04
N THR A 4 -1.37 9.67 5.09
CA THR A 4 -1.76 9.53 3.69
C THR A 4 -2.83 8.46 3.52
N ALA A 5 -2.70 7.31 4.18
CA ALA A 5 -3.70 6.24 4.17
C ALA A 5 -5.02 6.73 4.79
N LYS A 6 -4.95 7.41 5.95
CA LYS A 6 -6.13 8.01 6.60
C LYS A 6 -6.88 8.99 5.70
N SER A 7 -6.14 9.87 5.00
CA SER A 7 -6.74 10.83 4.06
C SER A 7 -7.27 10.20 2.77
N ASN A 8 -7.04 8.90 2.53
CA ASN A 8 -7.52 8.15 1.38
C ASN A 8 -8.54 7.05 1.78
N ASP A 9 -9.18 7.17 2.95
CA ASP A 9 -10.13 6.17 3.49
C ASP A 9 -9.55 4.75 3.53
N CYS A 10 -8.23 4.65 3.75
CA CYS A 10 -7.51 3.39 3.83
C CYS A 10 -7.07 3.17 5.28
N GLU A 11 -7.47 2.03 5.86
CA GLU A 11 -7.07 1.68 7.21
C GLU A 11 -5.53 1.52 7.28
N PRO A 12 -4.83 2.28 8.14
CA PRO A 12 -3.37 2.33 8.11
C PRO A 12 -2.70 0.98 8.40
N TYR A 13 -3.34 0.16 9.23
CA TYR A 13 -2.81 -1.16 9.58
C TYR A 13 -2.96 -2.14 8.42
N GLU A 14 -4.12 -2.19 7.77
CA GLU A 14 -4.32 -3.00 6.56
C GLU A 14 -3.35 -2.60 5.45
N TYR A 15 -3.14 -1.28 5.26
CA TYR A 15 -2.16 -0.77 4.30
C TYR A 15 -0.74 -1.23 4.60
N LEU A 16 -0.33 -1.23 5.87
CA LEU A 16 0.99 -1.72 6.27
C LEU A 16 1.11 -3.23 6.05
N GLU A 17 0.08 -4.01 6.36
CA GLU A 17 0.06 -5.45 6.11
C GLU A 17 0.17 -5.78 4.62
N TYR A 18 -0.39 -4.95 3.74
CA TYR A 18 -0.26 -5.11 2.29
C TYR A 18 1.12 -4.71 1.77
N VAL A 19 1.63 -3.54 2.18
CA VAL A 19 2.86 -2.97 1.61
C VAL A 19 4.12 -3.67 2.09
N LEU A 20 4.20 -4.03 3.37
CA LEU A 20 5.40 -4.64 3.96
C LEU A 20 5.88 -5.94 3.25
N PRO A 21 5.01 -6.90 2.91
CA PRO A 21 5.41 -8.09 2.16
C PRO A 21 5.64 -7.84 0.67
N GLU A 22 5.07 -6.78 0.08
CA GLU A 22 5.25 -6.46 -1.34
C GLU A 22 6.54 -5.68 -1.62
N ILE A 23 6.98 -4.79 -0.72
CA ILE A 23 8.24 -4.03 -0.83
C ILE A 23 9.43 -4.91 -1.24
N PRO A 24 9.74 -6.05 -0.57
CA PRO A 24 10.88 -6.87 -0.93
C PRO A 24 10.73 -7.60 -2.28
N LYS A 25 9.53 -7.68 -2.85
CA LYS A 25 9.28 -8.28 -4.18
C LYS A 25 9.53 -7.29 -5.32
N LEU A 26 9.58 -5.99 -5.01
CA LEU A 26 9.83 -4.96 -6.01
C LEU A 26 11.26 -5.08 -6.57
N LYS A 27 11.37 -5.02 -7.89
CA LYS A 27 12.66 -4.82 -8.54
C LYS A 27 13.06 -3.35 -8.45
N CYS A 28 14.36 -3.09 -8.31
CA CYS A 28 14.90 -1.74 -8.37
C CYS A 28 14.52 -1.08 -9.71
N GLY A 29 13.79 0.03 -9.68
CA GLY A 29 13.25 0.71 -10.86
C GLY A 29 11.93 0.15 -11.42
N GLY A 30 11.29 -0.79 -10.71
CA GLY A 30 9.97 -1.32 -11.06
C GLY A 30 8.82 -0.38 -10.70
N ASP A 31 7.67 -0.62 -11.32
CA ASP A 31 6.43 0.10 -11.02
C ASP A 31 5.95 -0.20 -9.59
N HIS A 32 5.84 0.85 -8.78
CA HIS A 32 5.39 0.84 -7.40
C HIS A 32 4.01 1.51 -7.24
N GLY A 33 3.34 1.86 -8.35
CA GLY A 33 2.02 2.47 -8.33
C GLY A 33 0.95 1.59 -7.66
N HIS A 34 1.08 0.27 -7.73
CA HIS A 34 0.17 -0.66 -7.06
C HIS A 34 0.27 -0.61 -5.51
N LEU A 35 1.36 -0.08 -4.95
CA LEU A 35 1.53 0.08 -3.51
C LEU A 35 0.91 1.37 -2.97
N LEU A 36 0.29 2.17 -3.83
CA LEU A 36 -0.39 3.39 -3.39
C LEU A 36 -1.66 3.02 -2.60
N PRO A 37 -1.98 3.75 -1.52
CA PRO A 37 -3.11 3.42 -0.64
C PRO A 37 -4.45 3.26 -1.36
N TRP A 38 -4.69 4.06 -2.42
CA TRP A 38 -5.92 4.00 -3.23
C TRP A 38 -5.94 2.88 -4.28
N ASN A 39 -4.81 2.22 -4.52
CA ASN A 39 -4.71 1.07 -5.42
C ASN A 39 -4.69 -0.26 -4.66
N MET A 40 -4.72 -0.21 -3.32
CA MET A 40 -4.81 -1.41 -2.48
C MET A 40 -6.15 -2.11 -2.74
N PRO A 41 -6.14 -3.43 -3.01
CA PRO A 41 -7.38 -4.19 -3.11
C PRO A 41 -8.12 -4.14 -1.76
N LYS A 42 -9.38 -3.71 -1.78
CA LYS A 42 -10.22 -3.71 -0.58
C LYS A 42 -10.57 -5.16 -0.25
N THR A 43 -10.15 -5.62 0.91
CA THR A 43 -10.57 -6.91 1.46
C THR A 43 -12.09 -6.84 1.70
N GLU A 44 -12.87 -7.71 1.05
CA GLU A 44 -14.33 -7.83 1.25
C GLU A 44 -14.69 -8.39 2.64
#